data_AF-A0A3M1G3M4-F1
#
_entry.id   AF-A0A3M1G3M4-F1
#
_cell.length_a   1.000
_cell.length_b   1.000
_cell.length_c   1.000
_cell.angle_alpha   90.00
_cell.angle_beta   90.00
_cell.angle_gamma   90.00
#
_symmetry.space_group_name_H-M   'P 1'
#
loop_
_entity.id
_entity.type
_entity.pdbx_description
1 polymer ?
#
loop_
_entity_poly.entity_id
_entity_poly.type
_entity_poly.pdbx_seq_one_letter_code
_entity_poly.pdbx_strand_id
1 'polypeptide(L)'
;SEELFERAVSICATVLVFLADLELPFRLVSCDKAFPFGTGRAHLMAQLDYLAGVRPADTPECRLKEEDQGPVVLIAPQRPSSLEGRIENILRIYYAGSL
;
A
#
# COMPACT_ATOMS: atom_id res chain seq x y z
N SER A 1 10.30 12.44 4.51
CA SER A 1 11.32 12.73 3.47
C SER A 1 10.76 12.26 2.14
N GLU A 2 10.91 13.06 1.08
CA GLU A 2 10.52 12.69 -0.29
C GLU A 2 11.16 11.36 -0.72
N GLU A 3 12.44 11.16 -0.41
CA GLU A 3 13.14 9.90 -0.70
C GLU A 3 12.49 8.67 -0.04
N LEU A 4 12.07 8.78 1.23
CA LEU A 4 11.42 7.66 1.92
C LEU A 4 10.04 7.36 1.34
N PHE A 5 9.36 8.38 0.83
CA PHE A 5 8.09 8.22 0.14
C PHE A 5 8.28 7.49 -1.19
N GLU A 6 9.20 7.94 -2.04
CA GLU A 6 9.52 7.29 -3.32
C GLU A 6 9.95 5.83 -3.14
N ARG A 7 10.74 5.55 -2.10
CA ARG A 7 11.09 4.17 -1.72
C ARG A 7 9.86 3.36 -1.30
N ALA A 8 8.97 3.93 -0.49
CA ALA A 8 7.73 3.26 -0.09
C ALA A 8 6.82 2.95 -1.29
N VAL A 9 6.68 3.89 -2.23
CA VAL A 9 5.97 3.71 -3.50
C VAL A 9 6.60 2.58 -4.32
N SER A 10 7.94 2.54 -4.40
CA SER A 10 8.67 1.49 -5.12
C SER A 10 8.46 0.10 -4.51
N ILE A 11 8.52 -0.02 -3.18
CA ILE A 11 8.22 -1.26 -2.46
C ILE A 11 6.78 -1.70 -2.73
N CYS A 12 5.84 -0.76 -2.74
CA CYS A 12 4.44 -1.03 -3.05
C CYS A 12 4.28 -1.61 -4.45
N ALA A 13 4.87 -0.97 -5.47
CA ALA A 13 4.87 -1.48 -6.83
C ALA A 13 5.43 -2.91 -6.91
N THR A 14 6.55 -3.20 -6.23
CA THR A 14 7.12 -4.56 -6.18
C THR A 14 6.17 -5.59 -5.55
N VAL A 15 5.52 -5.24 -4.44
CA VAL A 15 4.54 -6.14 -3.79
C VAL A 15 3.35 -6.39 -4.71
N LEU A 16 2.83 -5.37 -5.39
CA LEU A 16 1.71 -5.53 -6.32
C LEU A 16 2.07 -6.45 -7.49
N VAL A 17 3.28 -6.30 -8.07
CA VAL A 17 3.78 -7.19 -9.13
C VAL A 17 3.84 -8.63 -8.63
N PHE A 18 4.41 -8.85 -7.43
CA PHE A 18 4.49 -10.19 -6.83
C PHE A 18 3.11 -10.83 -6.60
N LEU A 19 2.14 -10.07 -6.08
CA LEU A 19 0.77 -10.56 -5.89
C LEU A 19 0.08 -10.89 -7.20
N ALA A 20 0.32 -10.09 -8.24
CA ALA A 20 -0.23 -10.31 -9.58
C ALA A 20 0.38 -11.55 -10.25
N ASP A 21 1.69 -11.78 -10.10
CA ASP A 21 2.38 -12.96 -10.64
C ASP A 21 1.91 -14.26 -9.99
N LEU A 22 1.44 -14.20 -8.74
CA LEU A 22 0.80 -15.32 -8.04
C LEU A 22 -0.70 -15.49 -8.36
N GLU A 23 -1.26 -14.65 -9.22
CA GLU A 23 -2.69 -14.62 -9.57
C GLU A 23 -3.63 -14.46 -8.36
N LEU A 24 -3.12 -13.87 -7.26
CA LEU A 24 -3.91 -13.65 -6.05
C LEU A 24 -4.82 -12.43 -6.22
N PRO A 25 -6.06 -12.44 -5.69
CA PRO A 25 -6.86 -11.23 -5.59
C PRO A 25 -6.26 -10.23 -4.62
N PHE A 26 -6.06 -8.98 -5.05
CA PHE A 26 -5.53 -7.91 -4.21
C PHE A 26 -6.21 -6.56 -4.50
N ARG A 27 -6.05 -5.61 -3.58
CA ARG A 27 -6.34 -4.20 -3.78
C ARG A 27 -5.28 -3.33 -3.13
N LEU A 28 -5.02 -2.18 -3.73
CA LEU A 28 -4.25 -1.10 -3.11
C LEU A 28 -5.20 -0.18 -2.33
N VAL A 29 -4.81 0.13 -1.11
CA VAL A 29 -5.46 1.14 -0.26
C VAL A 29 -4.42 2.19 0.13
N SER A 30 -4.71 3.43 -0.21
CA SER A 30 -4.02 4.64 0.22
C SER A 30 -4.97 5.49 1.08
N CYS A 31 -4.50 6.64 1.56
CA CYS A 31 -5.30 7.51 2.41
C CYS A 31 -6.42 8.25 1.65
N ASP A 32 -6.26 8.42 0.34
CA ASP A 32 -7.18 9.11 -0.58
C ASP A 32 -7.95 8.16 -1.51
N LYS A 33 -7.50 6.91 -1.67
CA LYS A 33 -8.07 5.96 -2.62
C LYS A 33 -8.04 4.52 -2.13
N ALA A 34 -9.16 3.83 -2.29
CA ALA A 34 -9.24 2.38 -2.14
C ALA A 34 -9.66 1.77 -3.48
N PHE A 35 -8.84 0.88 -4.03
CA PHE A 35 -9.21 0.10 -5.21
C PHE A 35 -10.16 -1.04 -4.82
N PRO A 36 -11.06 -1.48 -5.71
CA PRO A 36 -11.75 -2.75 -5.51
C PRO A 36 -10.75 -3.92 -5.57
N PHE A 37 -11.11 -5.06 -4.98
CA PHE A 37 -10.36 -6.30 -5.21
C PHE A 37 -10.42 -6.69 -6.69
N GLY A 38 -9.30 -7.21 -7.19
CA GLY A 38 -9.18 -7.68 -8.57
C GLY A 38 -7.92 -8.53 -8.75
N THR A 39 -7.75 -9.05 -9.96
CA THR A 39 -6.64 -9.93 -10.35
C THR A 39 -6.12 -9.56 -11.74
N GLY A 40 -4.94 -10.09 -12.08
CA GLY A 40 -4.38 -10.04 -13.42
C GLY A 40 -3.75 -8.69 -13.82
N ARG A 41 -3.25 -8.66 -15.05
CA ARG A 41 -2.38 -7.57 -15.55
C ARG A 41 -3.09 -6.22 -15.65
N ALA A 42 -4.35 -6.19 -16.11
CA ALA A 42 -5.09 -4.93 -16.25
C ALA A 42 -5.30 -4.26 -14.88
N HIS A 43 -5.60 -5.04 -13.85
CA HIS A 43 -5.75 -4.56 -12.48
C HIS A 43 -4.43 -4.05 -11.90
N LEU A 44 -3.33 -4.78 -12.13
CA LEU A 44 -1.99 -4.35 -11.75
C LEU A 44 -1.63 -3.00 -12.40
N MET A 45 -1.81 -2.86 -13.73
CA MET A 45 -1.47 -1.62 -14.44
C MET A 45 -2.24 -0.43 -13.90
N ALA A 46 -3.54 -0.58 -13.64
CA ALA A 46 -4.36 0.50 -13.08
C ALA A 46 -3.87 0.99 -11.70
N GLN A 47 -3.32 0.08 -10.88
CA GLN A 47 -2.74 0.45 -9.58
C GLN A 47 -1.35 1.06 -9.70
N LEU A 48 -0.52 0.58 -10.63
CA LEU A 48 0.79 1.17 -10.92
C LEU A 48 0.66 2.59 -11.50
N ASP A 49 -0.29 2.82 -12.40
CA ASP A 49 -0.59 4.15 -12.94
C ASP A 49 -0.99 5.13 -11.83
N TYR A 50 -1.77 4.65 -10.86
CA TYR A 50 -2.09 5.45 -9.68
C TYR A 50 -0.86 5.73 -8.81
N LEU A 51 -0.01 4.72 -8.56
CA LEU A 51 1.23 4.92 -7.80
C LEU A 51 2.18 5.92 -8.50
N ALA A 52 2.23 5.95 -9.83
CA ALA A 52 3.03 6.94 -10.57
C ALA A 52 2.53 8.38 -10.40
N GLY A 53 1.26 8.57 -10.02
CA GLY A 53 0.66 9.88 -9.78
C GLY A 53 0.52 10.26 -8.31
N VAL A 54 0.80 9.34 -7.39
CA VAL A 54 0.59 9.56 -5.96
C VAL A 54 1.62 10.53 -5.39
N ARG A 55 1.20 11.39 -4.47
CA ARG A 55 2.07 12.39 -3.82
C ARG A 55 1.99 12.23 -2.30
N PRO A 56 3.02 12.68 -1.56
CA PRO A 56 2.93 12.78 -0.12
C PRO A 56 1.71 13.62 0.27
N ALA A 57 0.86 13.10 1.14
CA ALA A 57 -0.25 13.85 1.69
C ALA A 57 0.19 14.52 3.00
N ASP A 58 -0.15 15.80 3.16
CA ASP A 58 0.09 16.56 4.40
C ASP A 58 -0.94 16.24 5.50
N THR A 59 -1.95 15.42 5.20
CA THR A 59 -3.02 15.10 6.15
C THR A 59 -2.67 13.88 7.01
N PRO A 60 -2.81 13.95 8.35
CA PRO A 60 -2.45 12.87 9.26
C PRO A 60 -3.45 11.69 9.30
N GLU A 61 -4.61 11.82 8.64
CA GLU A 61 -5.73 10.88 8.81
C GLU A 61 -5.96 10.02 7.56
N CYS A 62 -5.28 8.87 7.50
CA CYS A 62 -5.72 7.79 6.63
C CYS A 62 -6.99 7.20 7.26
N ARG A 63 -8.13 7.38 6.59
CA ARG A 63 -9.40 6.77 6.99
C ARG A 63 -9.43 5.34 6.49
N LEU A 64 -8.91 4.43 7.29
CA LEU A 64 -9.14 3.00 7.13
C LEU A 64 -10.64 2.76 7.32
N LYS A 65 -11.28 2.08 6.37
CA LYS A 65 -12.69 1.73 6.46
C LYS A 65 -12.83 0.36 7.13
N GLU A 66 -13.95 0.11 7.79
CA GLU A 66 -14.26 -1.23 8.31
C GLU A 66 -14.25 -2.28 7.19
N GLU A 67 -14.53 -1.87 5.96
CA GLU A 67 -14.46 -2.70 4.75
C GLU A 67 -13.04 -3.21 4.43
N ASP A 68 -12.02 -2.67 5.10
CA ASP A 68 -10.60 -3.03 4.92
C ASP A 68 -10.18 -4.31 5.67
N GLN A 69 -11.14 -5.10 6.17
CA GLN A 69 -10.87 -6.36 6.87
C GLN A 69 -10.30 -7.42 5.93
N GLY A 70 -9.13 -7.96 6.29
CA GLY A 70 -8.44 -9.03 5.58
C GLY A 70 -6.96 -9.08 5.95
N PRO A 71 -6.18 -10.01 5.40
CA PRO A 71 -4.74 -10.02 5.61
C PRO A 71 -4.10 -8.79 4.96
N VAL A 72 -3.38 -7.98 5.74
CA VAL A 72 -2.81 -6.70 5.27
C VAL A 72 -1.28 -6.76 5.18
N VAL A 73 -0.75 -6.24 4.08
CA VAL A 73 0.66 -5.84 3.97
C VAL A 73 0.72 -4.33 4.12
N LEU A 74 1.32 -3.87 5.22
CA LEU A 74 1.51 -2.43 5.47
C LEU A 74 2.86 -1.99 4.92
N ILE A 75 2.87 -0.90 4.15
CA ILE A 75 4.10 -0.27 3.67
C ILE A 75 4.15 1.13 4.27
N ALA A 76 5.19 1.41 5.04
CA ALA A 76 5.36 2.66 5.76
C ALA A 76 6.72 3.30 5.47
N PRO A 77 6.83 4.63 5.45
CA PRO A 77 8.11 5.30 5.22
C PRO A 77 9.16 5.01 6.30
N GLN A 78 8.74 4.90 7.56
CA GLN A 78 9.62 4.85 8.73
C GLN A 78 8.97 4.16 9.93
N ARG A 79 9.81 3.71 10.88
CA ARG A 79 9.38 3.14 12.17
C ARG A 79 9.29 4.23 13.26
N PRO A 80 8.30 4.14 14.17
CA PRO A 80 7.05 3.40 14.04
C PRO A 80 6.06 4.13 13.10
N SER A 81 5.16 3.39 12.46
CA SER A 81 4.03 3.93 11.71
C SER A 81 2.86 4.20 12.65
N SER A 82 2.15 5.32 12.46
CA SER A 82 0.92 5.65 13.18
C SER A 82 -0.26 4.72 12.87
N LEU A 83 -0.12 3.85 11.85
CA LEU A 83 -1.09 2.83 11.50
C LEU A 83 -0.84 1.51 12.24
N GLU A 84 0.31 1.34 12.89
CA GLU A 84 0.58 0.20 13.76
C GLU A 84 -0.42 0.21 14.93
N GLY A 85 -1.15 -0.89 15.10
CA GLY A 85 -2.20 -1.00 16.12
C GLY A 85 -3.57 -0.45 15.70
N ARG A 86 -3.69 0.21 14.53
CA ARG A 86 -4.98 0.64 13.95
C ARG A 86 -5.52 -0.33 12.90
N ILE A 87 -4.65 -1.16 12.33
CA ILE A 87 -5.01 -2.18 11.34
C ILE A 87 -4.96 -3.53 12.05
N GLU A 88 -6.10 -4.22 12.06
CA GLU A 88 -6.18 -5.61 12.47
C GLU A 88 -5.63 -6.52 11.34
N ASN A 89 -4.95 -7.61 11.70
CA ASN A 89 -4.44 -8.63 10.75
C ASN A 89 -3.33 -8.17 9.78
N ILE A 90 -2.42 -7.31 10.23
CA ILE A 90 -1.17 -7.06 9.51
C ILE A 90 -0.33 -8.37 9.46
N LEU A 91 -0.17 -8.94 8.26
CA LEU A 91 0.72 -10.07 8.03
C LEU A 91 2.19 -9.65 8.00
N ARG A 92 2.45 -8.48 7.42
CA ARG A 92 3.82 -7.98 7.21
C ARG A 92 3.83 -6.46 7.16
N ILE A 93 4.89 -5.87 7.71
CA ILE A 93 5.20 -4.45 7.55
C ILE A 93 6.54 -4.31 6.83
N TYR A 94 6.56 -3.50 5.78
CA TYR A 94 7.78 -3.03 5.12
C TYR A 94 8.02 -1.57 5.48
N TYR A 95 9.23 -1.25 5.92
CA TYR A 95 9.64 0.11 6.24
C TYR A 95 10.67 0.59 5.23
N ALA A 96 10.37 1.67 4.53
CA ALA A 96 11.25 2.21 3.50
C ALA A 96 12.60 2.69 4.06
N GLY A 97 12.62 3.23 5.28
CA GLY A 97 13.83 3.69 5.95
C GLY A 97 14.70 2.60 6.59
N SER A 98 14.31 1.32 6.48
CA SER A 98 15.08 0.18 7.01
C SER A 98 15.68 -0.70 5.91
N LEU A 99 15.56 -0.26 4.65
CA LEU A 99 16.10 -0.88 3.44
C LEU A 99 17.09 0.09 2.78
#